data_AF-A0A914ALY3-F1
#
_entry.id   AF-A0A914ALY3-F1
#
_cell.length_a   1.000
_cell.length_b   1.000
_cell.length_c   1.000
_cell.angle_alpha   90.00
_cell.angle_beta   90.00
_cell.angle_gamma   90.00
#
_symmetry.space_group_name_H-M   'P 1'
#
loop_
_entity.id
_entity.type
_entity.pdbx_description
1 polymer ?
#
loop_
_entity_poly.entity_id
_entity_poly.type
_entity_poly.pdbx_seq_one_letter_code
_entity_poly.pdbx_strand_id
1 'polypeptide(L)'
;MAFMRALCFVLLVGFAAACKPDCSLKCPPKCPPMWTFYNGNCYHYFGTAKTFAEAENHCKEFTQVGQGHLASVVSAEENDLLLTMWKSARGTTAGGMWIGFTDEADEGNFIWTDGSAVGFTRWRSGQPWSPAGDADCTEMKEGWDGEWNDTQCGDTNAYMCKMATTK
;
A
#
# COMPACT_ATOMS: atom_id res chain seq x y z
N MET A 1 26.10 -29.44 63.28
CA MET A 1 25.21 -28.26 63.35
C MET A 1 26.07 -27.03 63.53
N ALA A 2 26.16 -26.17 62.52
CA ALA A 2 26.43 -24.73 62.64
C ALA A 2 26.27 -24.11 61.25
N PHE A 3 25.11 -23.49 61.03
CA PHE A 3 24.83 -22.66 59.85
C PHE A 3 25.60 -21.34 59.99
N MET A 4 26.47 -21.01 59.04
CA MET A 4 27.02 -19.66 58.93
C MET A 4 26.26 -18.93 57.82
N ARG A 5 25.40 -17.99 58.23
CA ARG A 5 24.57 -17.15 57.35
C ARG A 5 25.45 -16.10 56.67
N ALA A 6 25.38 -16.02 55.35
CA ALA A 6 25.93 -14.88 54.60
C ALA A 6 25.03 -13.65 54.83
N LEU A 7 25.58 -12.63 55.47
CA LEU A 7 24.99 -11.29 55.55
C LEU A 7 25.24 -10.58 54.22
N CYS A 8 24.17 -10.34 53.46
CA CYS A 8 24.22 -9.52 52.25
C CYS A 8 24.29 -8.04 52.67
N PHE A 9 25.49 -7.44 52.59
CA PHE A 9 25.64 -5.99 52.71
C PHE A 9 25.15 -5.34 51.41
N VAL A 10 24.00 -4.67 51.47
CA VAL A 10 23.54 -3.78 50.40
C VAL A 10 24.38 -2.51 50.48
N LEU A 11 25.46 -2.44 49.70
CA LEU A 11 26.14 -1.18 49.41
C LEU A 11 25.30 -0.44 48.37
N LEU A 12 24.70 0.67 48.82
CA LEU A 12 24.09 1.70 47.97
C LEU A 12 25.17 2.35 47.11
N VAL A 13 25.55 1.70 46.02
CA VAL A 13 26.27 2.37 44.93
C VAL A 13 25.22 2.61 43.86
N GLY A 14 24.75 3.86 43.79
CA GLY A 14 23.88 4.32 42.73
C GLY A 14 24.58 4.16 41.38
N PHE A 15 24.35 3.03 40.73
CA PHE A 15 24.58 2.93 39.30
C PHE A 15 23.45 3.68 38.63
N ALA A 16 23.72 4.93 38.28
CA ALA A 16 22.98 5.56 37.19
C ALA A 16 23.18 4.67 35.97
N ALA A 17 22.17 3.85 35.66
CA ALA A 17 22.08 3.18 34.39
C ALA A 17 21.84 4.27 33.34
N ALA A 18 22.93 4.88 32.87
CA ALA A 18 22.91 5.65 31.65
C ALA A 18 22.56 4.66 30.53
N CYS A 19 21.30 4.67 30.10
CA CYS A 19 20.92 4.04 28.85
C CYS A 19 21.64 4.83 27.76
N LYS A 20 22.83 4.37 27.34
CA LYS A 20 23.42 4.83 26.08
C LYS A 20 22.41 4.42 25.00
N PRO A 21 21.89 5.34 24.19
CA PRO A 21 21.13 4.94 23.02
C PRO A 21 22.09 4.13 22.16
N ASP A 22 21.86 2.81 22.11
CA ASP A 22 22.57 1.95 21.21
C ASP A 22 22.16 2.33 19.79
N CYS A 23 23.00 3.13 19.12
CA CYS A 23 22.87 3.46 17.70
C CYS A 23 23.05 2.22 16.78
N SER A 24 23.21 1.00 17.32
CA SER A 24 23.36 -0.25 16.57
C SER A 24 22.07 -1.06 16.37
N LEU A 25 20.94 -0.67 16.97
CA LEU A 25 19.65 -1.28 16.63
C LEU A 25 19.19 -0.74 15.28
N LYS A 26 19.56 -1.43 14.19
CA LYS A 26 18.90 -1.27 12.89
C LYS A 26 17.41 -1.54 13.13
N CYS A 27 16.60 -0.49 13.15
CA CYS A 27 15.15 -0.63 13.20
C CYS A 27 14.74 -1.64 12.11
N PRO A 28 13.90 -2.65 12.42
CA PRO A 28 13.42 -3.56 11.40
C PRO A 28 12.76 -2.73 10.28
N PRO A 29 12.96 -3.11 9.01
CA PRO A 29 12.36 -2.39 7.90
C PRO A 29 10.83 -2.41 8.07
N LYS A 30 10.21 -1.25 7.85
CA LYS A 30 8.75 -1.08 8.03
C LYS A 30 7.92 -1.86 7.00
N CYS A 31 8.53 -2.20 5.88
CA CYS A 31 7.92 -2.98 4.80
C CYS A 31 8.82 -4.15 4.41
N PRO A 32 8.26 -5.21 3.80
CA PRO A 32 9.06 -6.29 3.22
C PRO A 32 10.03 -5.76 2.14
N PRO A 33 11.06 -6.54 1.78
CA PRO A 33 11.94 -6.19 0.67
C PRO A 33 11.15 -5.88 -0.60
N MET A 34 11.60 -4.90 -1.39
CA MET A 34 10.98 -4.40 -2.62
C MET A 34 9.71 -3.55 -2.44
N TRP A 35 9.15 -3.47 -1.23
CA TRP A 35 8.02 -2.58 -0.95
C TRP A 35 8.49 -1.19 -0.50
N THR A 36 7.74 -0.17 -0.90
CA THR A 36 8.00 1.22 -0.52
C THR A 36 7.13 1.63 0.65
N PHE A 37 7.74 2.11 1.75
CA PHE A 37 6.99 2.62 2.90
C PHE A 37 6.57 4.07 2.68
N TYR A 38 5.28 4.36 2.84
CA TYR A 38 4.76 5.73 2.87
C TYR A 38 3.54 5.82 3.78
N ASN A 39 3.55 6.79 4.71
CA ASN A 39 2.45 7.13 5.61
C ASN A 39 1.77 5.93 6.31
N GLY A 40 2.56 4.99 6.85
CA GLY A 40 2.02 3.82 7.57
C GLY A 40 1.53 2.69 6.66
N ASN A 41 1.83 2.75 5.36
CA ASN A 41 1.47 1.73 4.38
C ASN A 41 2.70 1.31 3.57
N CYS A 42 2.60 0.14 2.97
CA CYS A 42 3.58 -0.42 2.05
C CYS A 42 2.95 -0.52 0.65
N TYR A 43 3.71 -0.11 -0.37
CA TYR A 43 3.28 -0.14 -1.77
C TYR A 43 4.22 -0.98 -2.63
N HIS A 44 3.69 -1.70 -3.61
CA HIS A 44 4.48 -2.44 -4.58
C HIS A 44 3.82 -2.45 -5.96
N TYR A 45 4.59 -2.09 -6.98
CA TYR A 45 4.18 -2.10 -8.39
C TYR A 45 4.44 -3.48 -9.00
N PHE A 46 3.48 -4.00 -9.76
CA PHE A 46 3.61 -5.22 -10.55
C PHE A 46 3.33 -4.91 -12.03
N GLY A 47 4.33 -5.12 -12.87
CA GLY A 47 4.22 -4.87 -14.31
C GLY A 47 3.57 -5.99 -15.13
N THR A 48 3.28 -7.14 -14.52
CA THR A 48 2.61 -8.25 -15.19
C THR A 48 1.13 -7.91 -15.39
N ALA A 49 0.67 -7.84 -16.64
CA ALA A 49 -0.73 -7.49 -16.92
C ALA A 49 -1.71 -8.55 -16.38
N LYS A 50 -2.77 -8.10 -15.71
CA LYS A 50 -3.84 -8.92 -15.11
C LYS A 50 -5.19 -8.22 -15.24
N THR A 51 -6.27 -8.99 -15.22
CA THR A 51 -7.62 -8.40 -15.02
C THR A 51 -7.72 -7.76 -13.64
N PHE A 52 -8.71 -6.89 -13.44
CA PHE A 52 -8.89 -6.21 -12.14
C PHE A 52 -9.02 -7.23 -11.00
N ALA A 53 -9.89 -8.23 -11.17
CA ALA A 53 -10.12 -9.28 -10.18
C ALA A 53 -8.86 -10.13 -9.92
N GLU A 54 -8.10 -10.47 -10.97
CA GLU A 54 -6.83 -11.20 -10.82
C GLU A 54 -5.77 -10.39 -10.09
N ALA A 55 -5.69 -9.08 -10.35
CA ALA A 55 -4.76 -8.16 -9.70
C ALA A 55 -5.10 -7.97 -8.22
N GLU A 56 -6.38 -7.76 -7.90
CA GLU A 56 -6.89 -7.68 -6.52
C GLU A 56 -6.61 -8.96 -5.73
N ASN A 57 -6.89 -10.13 -6.32
CA ASN A 57 -6.59 -11.42 -5.68
C ASN A 57 -5.08 -11.60 -5.48
N HIS A 58 -4.26 -11.18 -6.44
CA HIS A 58 -2.81 -11.22 -6.26
C HIS A 58 -2.35 -10.33 -5.11
N CYS A 59 -2.88 -9.10 -4.98
CA CYS A 59 -2.56 -8.24 -3.86
C CYS A 59 -2.96 -8.83 -2.50
N LYS A 60 -4.09 -9.54 -2.43
CA LYS A 60 -4.54 -10.26 -1.22
C LYS A 60 -3.63 -11.41 -0.83
N GLU A 61 -3.10 -12.15 -1.80
CA GLU A 61 -2.29 -13.35 -1.56
C GLU A 61 -0.80 -13.06 -1.36
N PHE A 62 -0.26 -12.02 -2.03
CA PHE A 62 1.18 -11.77 -2.08
C PHE A 62 1.74 -11.11 -0.79
N THR A 63 0.88 -10.54 0.05
CA THR A 63 1.32 -9.78 1.23
C THR A 63 1.70 -10.69 2.40
N GLN A 64 2.99 -10.72 2.73
CA GLN A 64 3.55 -11.60 3.77
C GLN A 64 3.27 -11.16 5.21
N VAL A 65 2.78 -9.93 5.41
CA VAL A 65 2.68 -9.27 6.72
C VAL A 65 1.30 -8.68 7.04
N GLY A 66 0.33 -8.77 6.13
CA GLY A 66 -1.01 -8.24 6.31
C GLY A 66 -1.96 -8.61 5.15
N GLN A 67 -3.20 -8.13 5.19
CA GLN A 67 -4.12 -8.20 4.04
C GLN A 67 -3.81 -7.04 3.09
N GLY A 68 -3.29 -7.37 1.91
CA GLY A 68 -3.11 -6.42 0.81
C GLY A 68 -4.33 -6.32 -0.07
N HIS A 69 -4.42 -5.20 -0.77
CA HIS A 69 -5.44 -4.92 -1.79
C HIS A 69 -4.79 -4.14 -2.93
N LEU A 70 -5.49 -4.00 -4.05
CA LEU A 70 -5.18 -2.93 -4.99
C LEU A 70 -5.18 -1.60 -4.25
N ALA A 71 -4.25 -0.72 -4.63
CA ALA A 71 -3.98 0.48 -3.85
C ALA A 71 -5.19 1.41 -3.79
N SER A 72 -5.62 1.74 -2.58
CA SER A 72 -6.45 2.92 -2.34
C SER A 72 -5.62 4.19 -2.44
N VAL A 73 -6.20 5.26 -3.00
CA VAL A 73 -5.54 6.57 -3.14
C VAL A 73 -6.38 7.62 -2.42
N VAL A 74 -5.95 7.99 -1.21
CA VAL A 74 -6.74 8.87 -0.32
C VAL A 74 -6.21 10.31 -0.26
N SER A 75 -5.15 10.63 -1.02
CA SER A 75 -4.63 11.99 -1.15
C SER A 75 -3.90 12.22 -2.48
N ALA A 76 -3.66 13.50 -2.81
CA ALA A 76 -2.88 13.87 -3.99
C ALA A 76 -1.42 13.40 -3.91
N GLU A 77 -0.82 13.44 -2.73
CA GLU A 77 0.56 12.99 -2.50
C GLU A 77 0.70 11.48 -2.69
N GLU A 78 -0.32 10.71 -2.31
CA GLU A 78 -0.37 9.27 -2.57
C GLU A 78 -0.50 8.97 -4.06
N ASN A 79 -1.34 9.73 -4.78
CA ASN A 79 -1.44 9.61 -6.23
C ASN A 79 -0.09 9.86 -6.92
N ASP A 80 0.58 10.95 -6.54
CA ASP A 80 1.87 11.34 -7.12
C ASP A 80 2.99 10.33 -6.76
N LEU A 81 2.92 9.72 -5.56
CA LEU A 81 3.78 8.60 -5.18
C LEU A 81 3.59 7.42 -6.13
N LEU A 82 2.35 6.97 -6.36
CA LEU A 82 2.08 5.82 -7.22
C LEU A 82 2.55 6.07 -8.66
N LEU A 83 2.28 7.26 -9.18
CA LEU A 83 2.74 7.69 -10.50
C LEU A 83 4.28 7.67 -10.60
N THR A 84 4.97 8.16 -9.56
CA THR A 84 6.44 8.16 -9.50
C THR A 84 7.02 6.74 -9.43
N MET A 85 6.41 5.87 -8.64
CA MET A 85 6.79 4.45 -8.56
C MET A 85 6.62 3.77 -9.91
N TRP A 86 5.51 4.03 -10.59
CA TRP A 86 5.23 3.46 -11.91
C TRP A 86 6.24 3.95 -12.96
N LYS A 87 6.47 5.26 -13.06
CA LYS A 87 7.47 5.86 -13.97
C LYS A 87 8.89 5.34 -13.75
N SER A 88 9.22 4.96 -12.52
CA SER A 88 10.54 4.44 -12.15
C SER A 88 10.71 2.95 -12.43
N ALA A 89 9.62 2.22 -12.69
CA ALA A 89 9.67 0.79 -12.96
C ALA A 89 10.18 0.51 -14.39
N ARG A 90 11.15 -0.40 -14.53
CA ARG A 90 11.64 -0.81 -15.85
C ARG A 90 10.65 -1.78 -16.50
N GLY A 91 10.35 -1.58 -17.78
CA GLY A 91 9.48 -2.48 -18.56
C GLY A 91 7.99 -2.16 -18.46
N THR A 92 7.63 -0.88 -18.26
CA THR A 92 6.25 -0.43 -18.33
C THR A 92 5.65 -0.76 -19.70
N THR A 93 4.57 -1.51 -19.70
CA THR A 93 3.71 -1.70 -20.87
C THR A 93 2.95 -0.40 -21.15
N ALA A 94 2.61 -0.15 -22.41
CA ALA A 94 1.89 1.05 -22.86
C ALA A 94 0.40 1.11 -22.39
N GLY A 95 0.08 0.53 -21.23
CA GLY A 95 -1.27 0.36 -20.69
C GLY A 95 -1.58 1.26 -19.47
N GLY A 96 -2.68 0.97 -18.80
CA GLY A 96 -3.01 1.56 -17.50
C GLY A 96 -2.37 0.79 -16.34
N MET A 97 -2.58 1.33 -15.14
CA MET A 97 -2.24 0.68 -13.88
C MET A 97 -3.47 0.62 -12.99
N TRP A 98 -3.92 -0.58 -12.62
CA TRP A 98 -5.04 -0.76 -11.69
C TRP A 98 -4.75 -0.14 -10.32
N ILE A 99 -5.76 0.56 -9.82
CA ILE A 99 -5.92 0.97 -8.42
C ILE A 99 -7.24 0.39 -7.90
N GLY A 100 -7.43 0.33 -6.58
CA GLY A 100 -8.54 -0.43 -5.99
C GLY A 100 -9.89 0.28 -6.02
N PHE A 101 -10.15 1.19 -6.96
CA PHE A 101 -11.38 1.97 -7.01
C PHE A 101 -12.35 1.35 -8.03
N THR A 102 -13.57 1.05 -7.60
CA THR A 102 -14.57 0.33 -8.41
C THR A 102 -15.99 0.62 -7.94
N ASP A 103 -16.94 0.59 -8.86
CA ASP A 103 -18.38 0.66 -8.62
C ASP A 103 -19.12 -0.60 -9.12
N GLU A 104 -18.42 -1.72 -9.31
CA GLU A 104 -18.98 -3.02 -9.77
C GLU A 104 -20.17 -3.50 -8.92
N ALA A 105 -20.23 -3.06 -7.65
CA ALA A 105 -21.32 -3.39 -6.74
C ALA A 105 -22.58 -2.51 -6.93
N ASP A 106 -22.42 -1.25 -7.38
CA ASP A 106 -23.47 -0.25 -7.51
C ASP A 106 -23.02 0.89 -8.44
N GLU A 107 -23.42 0.81 -9.71
CA GLU A 107 -23.07 1.76 -10.78
C GLU A 107 -23.14 3.23 -10.33
N GLY A 108 -22.05 3.97 -10.59
CA GLY A 108 -21.89 5.36 -10.21
C GLY A 108 -21.50 5.59 -8.74
N ASN A 109 -21.45 4.55 -7.91
CA ASN A 109 -21.09 4.62 -6.50
C ASN A 109 -19.75 3.91 -6.22
N PHE A 110 -18.66 4.58 -6.60
CA PHE A 110 -17.31 4.04 -6.44
C PHE A 110 -16.88 3.90 -4.98
N ILE A 111 -16.25 2.76 -4.68
CA ILE A 111 -15.67 2.40 -3.40
C ILE A 111 -14.24 1.86 -3.57
N TRP A 112 -13.48 1.87 -2.48
CA TRP A 112 -12.17 1.21 -2.43
C TRP A 112 -12.32 -0.26 -2.03
N THR A 113 -11.63 -1.17 -2.72
CA THR A 113 -11.65 -2.62 -2.42
C THR A 113 -11.12 -2.97 -1.03
N ASP A 114 -10.30 -2.10 -0.44
CA ASP A 114 -9.77 -2.22 0.92
C ASP A 114 -10.67 -1.61 2.00
N GLY A 115 -11.81 -1.02 1.61
CA GLY A 115 -12.76 -0.37 2.52
C GLY A 115 -12.33 1.02 3.00
N SER A 116 -11.28 1.61 2.44
CA SER A 116 -10.88 2.99 2.74
C SER A 116 -12.00 3.98 2.43
N ALA A 117 -12.03 5.10 3.16
CA ALA A 117 -12.99 6.17 2.90
C ALA A 117 -12.67 6.89 1.59
N VAL A 118 -13.71 7.19 0.81
CA VAL A 118 -13.59 7.98 -0.41
C VAL A 118 -13.55 9.46 -0.03
N GLY A 119 -12.35 10.05 -0.03
CA GLY A 119 -12.14 11.48 0.26
C GLY A 119 -11.35 12.23 -0.81
N PHE A 120 -10.84 11.52 -1.80
CA PHE A 120 -10.00 12.05 -2.87
C PHE A 120 -10.31 11.32 -4.17
N THR A 121 -10.39 12.06 -5.27
CA THR A 121 -10.47 11.50 -6.63
C THR A 121 -9.58 12.29 -7.58
N ARG A 122 -9.07 11.62 -8.62
CA ARG A 122 -8.29 12.25 -9.69
C ARG A 122 -8.77 11.83 -11.08
N TRP A 123 -10.07 11.80 -11.26
CA TRP A 123 -10.70 11.49 -12.55
C TRP A 123 -10.19 12.42 -13.65
N ARG A 124 -9.91 11.83 -14.83
CA ARG A 124 -9.71 12.60 -16.05
C ARG A 124 -10.96 13.41 -16.35
N SER A 125 -10.81 14.60 -16.94
CA SER A 125 -11.96 15.37 -17.42
C SER A 125 -12.88 14.52 -18.30
N GLY A 126 -14.14 14.39 -17.89
CA GLY A 126 -15.15 13.57 -18.57
C GLY A 126 -15.31 12.15 -18.00
N GLN A 127 -14.53 11.74 -17.00
CA GLN A 127 -14.66 10.48 -16.28
C GLN A 127 -15.30 10.68 -14.89
N PRO A 128 -15.90 9.64 -14.28
CA PRO A 128 -16.16 8.32 -14.87
C PRO A 128 -17.21 8.41 -16.00
N TRP A 129 -17.04 7.60 -17.04
CA TRP A 129 -17.90 7.58 -18.22
C TRP A 129 -18.24 6.13 -18.61
N SER A 130 -19.36 5.66 -18.07
CA SER A 130 -19.91 4.34 -18.34
C SER A 130 -21.35 4.46 -18.87
N PRO A 131 -21.55 4.95 -20.12
CA PRO A 131 -22.90 5.16 -20.65
C PRO A 131 -23.70 3.86 -20.84
N ALA A 132 -23.01 2.71 -20.87
CA ALA A 132 -23.62 1.39 -20.92
C ALA A 132 -23.63 0.66 -19.56
N GLY A 133 -22.99 1.22 -18.52
CA GLY A 133 -22.86 0.61 -17.19
C GLY A 133 -22.05 -0.69 -17.21
N ASP A 134 -20.95 -0.72 -17.99
CA ASP A 134 -20.09 -1.90 -18.18
C ASP A 134 -18.59 -1.61 -17.94
N ALA A 135 -18.25 -0.37 -17.63
CA ALA A 135 -16.94 0.05 -17.14
C ALA A 135 -17.09 0.35 -15.65
N ASP A 136 -16.52 -0.53 -14.82
CA ASP A 136 -16.70 -0.45 -13.37
C ASP A 136 -15.36 -0.42 -12.60
N CYS A 137 -14.24 -0.34 -13.32
CA CYS A 137 -12.89 -0.55 -12.77
C CYS A 137 -11.94 0.59 -13.14
N THR A 138 -11.21 1.07 -12.13
CA THR A 138 -10.39 2.27 -12.29
C THR A 138 -8.93 1.97 -12.59
N GLU A 139 -8.45 2.47 -13.72
CA GLU A 139 -7.02 2.51 -14.05
C GLU A 139 -6.45 3.93 -13.90
N MET A 140 -5.22 4.03 -13.41
CA MET A 140 -4.40 5.23 -13.51
C MET A 140 -3.66 5.23 -14.87
N LYS A 141 -3.54 6.40 -15.50
CA LYS A 141 -2.78 6.56 -16.77
C LYS A 141 -1.54 7.42 -16.62
N GLU A 142 -0.38 6.88 -16.96
CA GLU A 142 0.90 7.61 -16.94
C GLU A 142 0.87 8.79 -17.90
N GLY A 143 0.37 8.58 -19.12
CA GLY A 143 0.24 9.62 -20.15
C GLY A 143 -0.80 10.70 -19.84
N TRP A 144 -1.61 10.52 -18.79
CA TRP A 144 -2.57 11.51 -18.30
C TRP A 144 -2.13 12.08 -16.94
N ASP A 145 -0.83 12.06 -16.65
CA ASP A 145 -0.26 12.56 -15.40
C ASP A 145 -0.91 11.99 -14.13
N GLY A 146 -1.19 10.68 -14.19
CA GLY A 146 -1.77 9.94 -13.08
C GLY A 146 -3.26 10.20 -12.87
N GLU A 147 -3.95 10.84 -13.82
CA GLU A 147 -5.41 10.89 -13.83
C GLU A 147 -6.01 9.52 -14.10
N TRP A 148 -7.26 9.36 -13.64
CA TRP A 148 -7.95 8.08 -13.59
C TRP A 148 -8.93 7.95 -14.75
N ASN A 149 -9.02 6.73 -15.25
CA ASN A 149 -9.97 6.31 -16.26
C ASN A 149 -10.83 5.19 -15.69
N ASP A 150 -12.13 5.26 -15.94
CA ASP A 150 -13.02 4.15 -15.74
C ASP A 150 -13.02 3.29 -17.01
N THR A 151 -12.90 1.97 -16.86
CA THR A 151 -12.77 1.03 -17.97
C THR A 151 -13.28 -0.37 -17.60
N GLN A 152 -13.36 -1.24 -18.60
CA GLN A 152 -13.84 -2.61 -18.44
C GLN A 152 -12.91 -3.40 -17.51
N CYS A 153 -13.47 -4.00 -16.46
CA CYS A 153 -12.73 -4.82 -15.48
C CYS A 153 -11.99 -6.03 -16.10
N GLY A 154 -12.44 -6.47 -17.28
CA GLY A 154 -11.83 -7.54 -18.07
C GLY A 154 -10.57 -7.14 -18.83
N ASP A 155 -10.25 -5.84 -18.92
CA ASP A 155 -8.98 -5.36 -19.48
C ASP A 155 -7.81 -5.90 -18.66
N THR A 156 -6.62 -5.96 -19.27
CA THR A 156 -5.41 -6.39 -18.54
C THR A 156 -4.44 -5.24 -18.39
N ASN A 157 -4.11 -4.92 -17.15
CA ASN A 157 -3.23 -3.80 -16.81
C ASN A 157 -2.18 -4.22 -15.79
N ALA A 158 -1.10 -3.43 -15.70
CA ALA A 158 -0.22 -3.46 -14.54
C ALA A 158 -1.02 -3.04 -13.29
N TYR A 159 -0.47 -3.20 -12.09
CA TYR A 159 -1.23 -2.88 -10.87
C TYR A 159 -0.33 -2.48 -9.70
N MET A 160 -0.90 -1.69 -8.80
CA MET A 160 -0.26 -1.30 -7.55
C MET A 160 -0.96 -2.00 -6.38
N CYS A 161 -0.21 -2.73 -5.57
CA CYS A 161 -0.71 -3.25 -4.30
C CYS A 161 -0.38 -2.30 -3.16
N LYS A 162 -1.28 -2.21 -2.18
CA LYS A 162 -1.13 -1.50 -0.91
C LYS A 162 -1.45 -2.43 0.25
N MET A 163 -0.74 -2.30 1.34
CA MET A 163 -1.10 -2.91 2.62
C MET A 163 -0.75 -1.97 3.78
N ALA A 164 -1.60 -1.96 4.80
CA ALA A 164 -1.31 -1.24 6.04
C ALA A 164 -0.19 -1.95 6.81
N THR A 165 0.78 -1.19 7.32
CA THR A 165 1.70 -1.74 8.32
C THR A 165 0.91 -1.88 9.62
N THR A 166 0.69 -3.11 10.09
CA THR A 166 0.07 -3.35 11.41
C THR A 166 0.76 -2.51 12.46
N LYS A 167 -0.02 -1.75 13.23
CA LYS A 167 0.46 -1.04 14.43
C LYS A 167 0.94 -2.01 15.50
#